data_AF-A0A9P0Z3Q9-F1
#
_entry.id   AF-A0A9P0Z3Q9-F1
#
_cell.length_a   1.000
_cell.length_b   1.000
_cell.length_c   1.000
_cell.angle_alpha   90.00
_cell.angle_beta   90.00
_cell.angle_gamma   90.00
#
_symmetry.space_group_name_H-M   'P 1'
#
loop_
_entity.id
_entity.type
_entity.pdbx_description
1 polymer ?
#
loop_
_entity_poly.entity_id
_entity_poly.type
_entity_poly.pdbx_seq_one_letter_code
_entity_poly.pdbx_strand_id
1 'polypeptide(L)' 'MLEAAVANMNLHGRVAVCGVISEYTDPAKRGAPNMLDVIYKRIKIQGFLAADFIMMKSYTDFHAKTREYLENGKI' A
#
# COMPACT_ATOMS: atom_id res chain seq x y z
N MET A 1 5.86 5.20 11.14
CA MET A 1 6.00 5.66 9.73
C MET A 1 4.64 5.90 9.07
N LEU A 2 3.65 5.01 9.26
CA LEU A 2 2.29 5.21 8.76
C LEU A 2 1.69 6.57 9.17
N GLU A 3 1.92 6.97 10.41
CA GLU A 3 1.29 8.20 10.95
C GLU A 3 1.83 9.46 10.28
N ALA A 4 3.14 9.51 10.06
CA ALA A 4 3.77 10.58 9.32
C ALA A 4 3.28 10.59 7.86
N ALA A 5 3.11 9.43 7.23
CA ALA A 5 2.60 9.35 5.86
C ALA A 5 1.16 9.90 5.78
N VAL A 6 0.25 9.45 6.66
CA VAL A 6 -1.15 9.89 6.71
C VAL A 6 -1.28 11.38 7.03
N ALA A 7 -0.47 11.89 7.97
CA ALA A 7 -0.43 13.32 8.30
C ALA A 7 -0.05 14.21 7.10
N ASN A 8 0.78 13.70 6.18
CA ASN A 8 1.25 14.43 5.00
C ASN A 8 0.48 14.12 3.71
N MET A 9 -0.61 13.33 3.77
CA MET A 9 -1.40 13.05 2.57
C MET A 9 -2.24 14.25 2.13
N ASN A 10 -2.38 14.38 0.80
CA ASN A 10 -3.35 15.27 0.18
C ASN A 10 -4.80 14.78 0.39
N LEU A 11 -5.75 15.68 0.15
CA LEU A 11 -7.18 15.35 0.06
C LEU A 11 -7.40 14.20 -0.95
N HIS A 12 -8.23 13.23 -0.58
CA HIS A 12 -8.48 11.99 -1.31
C HIS A 12 -7.25 11.08 -1.49
N GLY A 13 -6.30 11.14 -0.56
CA GLY A 13 -5.18 10.21 -0.49
C GLY A 13 -5.61 8.74 -0.50
N ARG A 14 -4.75 7.86 -1.02
CA ARG A 14 -4.98 6.41 -1.07
C ARG A 14 -3.80 5.66 -0.44
N VAL A 15 -4.10 4.77 0.49
CA VAL A 15 -3.12 3.91 1.16
C VAL A 15 -3.47 2.45 0.81
N ALA A 16 -2.55 1.79 0.10
CA ALA A 16 -2.62 0.36 -0.15
C ALA A 16 -1.77 -0.36 0.91
N VAL A 17 -2.41 -1.14 1.78
CA VAL A 17 -1.77 -1.78 2.94
C VAL A 17 -1.49 -3.25 2.61
N CYS A 18 -0.22 -3.59 2.41
CA CYS A 18 0.22 -4.98 2.18
C CYS A 18 0.75 -5.69 3.44
N GLY A 19 1.05 -4.93 4.51
CA GLY A 19 1.57 -5.49 5.75
C GLY A 19 2.03 -4.44 6.74
N VAL A 20 2.41 -4.90 7.94
CA VAL A 20 2.84 -4.07 9.07
C VAL A 20 4.13 -4.62 9.71
N ILE A 21 5.21 -4.65 8.92
CA ILE A 21 6.49 -5.30 9.31
C ILE A 21 7.07 -4.81 10.64
N SER A 22 6.86 -3.53 10.98
CA SER A 22 7.32 -2.95 12.24
C SER A 22 6.61 -3.51 13.47
N GLU A 23 5.39 -4.04 13.31
CA GLU A 23 4.60 -4.64 14.40
C GLU A 23 4.90 -6.14 14.54
N TYR A 24 5.28 -6.81 13.45
CA TYR A 24 5.64 -8.24 13.50
C TYR A 24 6.91 -8.49 14.33
N THR A 25 7.82 -7.52 14.35
CA THR A 25 9.13 -7.63 15.02
C THR A 25 9.13 -7.08 16.44
N ASP A 26 8.17 -6.22 16.78
CA ASP A 26 8.07 -5.58 18.08
C ASP A 26 6.58 -5.34 18.43
N PRO A 27 5.99 -6.18 19.29
CA PRO A 27 4.58 -6.07 19.66
C PRO A 27 4.21 -4.76 20.36
N ALA A 28 5.19 -4.02 20.90
CA ALA A 28 4.96 -2.73 21.53
C ALA A 28 4.77 -1.60 20.50
N LYS A 29 5.18 -1.81 19.24
CA LYS A 29 4.92 -0.88 18.14
C LYS A 29 3.58 -1.21 17.51
N ARG A 30 2.65 -0.27 17.57
CA ARG A 30 1.43 -0.25 16.75
C ARG A 30 1.44 0.98 15.86
N GLY A 31 1.27 0.80 14.57
CA GLY A 31 0.94 1.86 13.63
C GLY A 31 -0.56 2.09 13.67
N ALA A 32 -0.99 3.28 14.05
CA ALA A 32 -2.40 3.67 14.08
C ALA A 32 -2.56 5.10 13.56
N PRO A 33 -3.16 5.29 12.37
CA PRO A 33 -3.28 6.62 11.78
C PRO A 33 -4.24 7.49 12.57
N ASN A 34 -3.98 8.78 12.56
CA ASN A 34 -4.92 9.75 13.11
C ASN A 34 -6.22 9.70 12.30
N MET A 35 -7.28 9.18 12.89
CA MET A 35 -8.57 9.02 12.21
C MET A 35 -9.20 10.36 11.82
N LEU A 36 -8.85 11.46 12.49
CA LEU A 36 -9.26 12.80 12.06
C LEU A 36 -8.68 13.14 10.68
N ASP A 37 -7.39 12.86 10.46
CA ASP A 37 -6.77 13.05 9.15
C ASP A 37 -7.46 12.19 8.10
N VAL A 38 -7.75 10.93 8.41
CA VAL A 38 -8.44 10.01 7.49
C VAL A 38 -9.81 10.55 7.07
N ILE A 39 -10.59 11.04 8.04
CA ILE A 39 -11.95 11.57 7.80
C ILE A 39 -11.90 12.89 7.03
N TYR A 40 -11.17 13.88 7.53
CA TYR A 40 -11.16 15.22 6.94
C TYR A 40 -10.47 15.26 5.57
N LYS A 41 -9.45 14.43 5.37
CA LYS A 41 -8.78 14.28 4.07
C LYS A 41 -9.44 13.23 3.18
N ARG A 42 -10.51 12.55 3.61
CA ARG A 42 -11.21 11.48 2.86
C ARG A 42 -10.24 10.43 2.30
N ILE A 43 -9.31 9.97 3.13
CA ILE A 43 -8.27 9.02 2.73
C ILE A 43 -8.90 7.63 2.62
N LYS A 44 -8.68 6.96 1.49
CA LYS A 44 -9.05 5.55 1.32
C LYS A 44 -7.90 4.67 1.78
N ILE A 45 -8.13 3.88 2.82
CA ILE A 45 -7.19 2.87 3.30
C ILE A 45 -7.73 1.50 2.92
N GLN A 46 -6.96 0.71 2.17
CA GLN A 46 -7.37 -0.58 1.66
C GLN A 46 -6.28 -1.63 1.90
N GLY A 47 -6.61 -2.67 2.66
CA GLY A 47 -5.77 -3.86 2.78
C GLY A 47 -5.85 -4.74 1.54
N PHE A 48 -4.72 -5.37 1.19
CA PHE A 48 -4.66 -6.39 0.13
C PHE A 48 -3.52 -7.36 0.38
N LEU A 49 -3.65 -8.58 -0.15
CA LEU A 49 -2.59 -9.57 -0.21
C LEU A 49 -2.25 -9.88 -1.66
N ALA A 50 -0.98 -10.25 -1.92
CA ALA A 50 -0.58 -10.70 -3.26
C ALA A 50 -1.44 -11.88 -3.73
N ALA A 51 -1.77 -12.80 -2.81
CA ALA A 51 -2.61 -13.96 -3.06
C ALA A 51 -4.00 -13.61 -3.63
N ASP A 52 -4.54 -12.44 -3.32
CA ASP A 52 -5.84 -11.98 -3.82
C ASP A 52 -5.84 -11.84 -5.36
N PHE A 53 -4.67 -11.64 -5.97
CA PHE A 53 -4.53 -11.33 -7.39
C PHE A 53 -3.92 -12.45 -8.22
N ILE A 54 -3.22 -13.43 -7.62
CA ILE A 54 -2.43 -14.44 -8.34
C ILE A 54 -3.26 -15.21 -9.39
N MET A 55 -4.54 -15.46 -9.11
CA MET A 55 -5.45 -16.19 -10.01
C MET A 55 -6.22 -15.28 -10.98
N MET A 56 -6.01 -13.96 -10.91
CA MET A 56 -6.69 -12.99 -11.76
C MET A 56 -5.91 -12.75 -13.06
N LYS A 57 -6.63 -12.44 -14.15
CA LYS A 57 -6.01 -12.00 -15.42
C LYS A 57 -5.08 -10.78 -15.24
N SER A 58 -5.36 -9.92 -14.26
CA SER A 58 -4.49 -8.79 -13.94
C SER A 58 -3.06 -9.22 -13.57
N TYR A 59 -2.87 -10.42 -13.02
CA TYR A 59 -1.55 -10.94 -12.68
C TYR A 59 -0.72 -11.29 -13.91
N THR A 60 -1.34 -11.85 -14.96
CA THR A 60 -0.64 -12.11 -16.23
C THR A 60 -0.27 -10.81 -16.94
N ASP A 61 -1.17 -9.82 -16.91
CA ASP A 61 -0.92 -8.50 -17.49
C ASP A 61 0.23 -7.78 -16.74
N PHE A 62 0.27 -7.88 -15.41
CA PHE A 62 1.37 -7.38 -14.57
C PHE A 62 2.72 -8.02 -14.93
N HIS A 63 2.77 -9.34 -15.10
CA HIS A 63 3.99 -10.07 -15.48
C HIS A 63 4.54 -9.60 -16.83
N ALA A 64 3.67 -9.48 -17.83
CA ALA A 64 4.07 -9.02 -19.15
C ALA A 64 4.65 -7.60 -19.10
N LYS A 65 3.98 -6.68 -18.39
CA LYS A 65 4.43 -5.28 -18.28
C LYS A 65 5.73 -5.13 -17.50
N THR A 66 5.91 -5.92 -16.45
CA THR A 66 7.13 -5.92 -15.64
C THR A 66 8.33 -6.40 -16.45
N ARG A 67 8.16 -7.46 -17.27
CA ARG A 67 9.20 -7.94 -18.19
C ARG A 67 9.62 -6.84 -19.17
N GLU A 68 8.65 -6.17 -19.81
CA GLU A 68 8.92 -5.05 -20.71
C GLU A 68 9.76 -3.96 -20.03
N TYR A 69 9.48 -3.65 -18.76
CA TYR A 69 10.21 -2.60 -18.04
C TYR A 69 11.64 -3.00 -17.71
N LEU A 70 11.88 -4.26 -17.34
CA LEU A 70 13.21 -4.81 -17.12
C LEU A 70 14.04 -4.81 -18.40
N GLU A 71 13.47 -5.28 -19.50
CA GLU A 71 14.15 -5.33 -20.80
C GLU A 71 14.54 -3.93 -21.32
N ASN A 72 13.71 -2.93 -21.01
CA ASN A 72 13.95 -1.54 -21.39
C ASN A 72 14.72 -0.72 -20.33
N GLY A 73 15.21 -1.35 -19.25
CA GLY A 73 15.97 -0.67 -18.18
C GLY A 73 15.19 0.44 -17.46
N LYS A 74 13.86 0.34 -17.40
CA LYS A 74 12.99 1.29 -16.67
C LYS A 74 12.92 0.99 -15.17
N ILE A 75 13.35 -0.21 -14.78
CA ILE A 75 13.56 -0.70 -13.40
C ILE A 75 14.75 -1.66 -13.38
#